data_AF-A0A5K0XTN8-F1
#
_entry.id   AF-A0A5K0XTN8-F1
#
_cell.length_a   1.000
_cell.length_b   1.000
_cell.length_c   1.000
_cell.angle_alpha   90.00
_cell.angle_beta   90.00
_cell.angle_gamma   90.00
#
_symmetry.space_group_name_H-M   'P 1'
#
loop_
_entity.id
_entity.type
_entity.pdbx_description
1 polymer ?
#
loop_
_entity_poly.entity_id
_entity_poly.type
_entity_poly.pdbx_seq_one_letter_code
_entity_poly.pdbx_strand_id
1 'polypeptide(L)' 'VPYYLNEASCWELEMSELKRQTEEARSKGIKVKALVVINPGNPTGQ' A
#
# COMPACT_ATOMS: atom_id res chain seq x y z
N VAL A 1 3.36 -7.85 3.03
CA VAL A 1 3.99 -6.54 2.79
C VAL A 1 2.89 -5.50 2.96
N PRO A 2 2.83 -4.83 4.11
CA PRO A 2 1.85 -3.77 4.33
C PRO A 2 2.25 -2.51 3.56
N TYR A 3 1.26 -1.77 3.07
CA TYR A 3 1.39 -0.36 2.69
C TYR A 3 0.36 0.42 3.50
N TYR A 4 0.65 1.68 3.80
CA TYR A 4 -0.21 2.52 4.64
C TYR A 4 -0.93 3.55 3.78
N LEU A 5 -2.20 3.80 4.11
CA LEU A 5 -3.01 4.85 3.53
C LEU A 5 -2.78 6.16 4.30
N ASN A 6 -2.86 7.30 3.63
CA ASN A 6 -2.68 8.60 4.26
C ASN A 6 -4.01 9.09 4.84
N GLU A 7 -4.17 8.98 6.17
CA GLU A 7 -5.38 9.40 6.89
C GLU A 7 -5.67 10.91 6.73
N ALA A 8 -4.64 11.76 6.67
CA ALA A 8 -4.82 13.21 6.48
C ALA A 8 -5.31 13.57 5.07
N SER A 9 -5.07 12.69 4.09
CA SER A 9 -5.50 12.83 2.70
C SER A 9 -6.71 11.93 2.41
N CYS A 10 -7.67 11.80 3.33
CA CYS A 10 -8.87 10.98 3.17
C CYS A 10 -8.57 9.51 2.82
N TRP A 11 -7.58 8.91 3.47
CA TRP A 11 -7.16 7.52 3.24
C TRP A 11 -6.67 7.23 1.81
N GLU A 12 -6.07 8.23 1.17
CA GLU A 12 -5.48 8.07 -0.16
C GLU A 12 -4.26 7.12 -0.15
N LEU A 13 -4.11 6.40 -1.26
CA LEU A 13 -2.98 5.52 -1.51
C LEU A 13 -1.83 6.29 -2.19
N GLU A 14 -0.69 6.41 -1.50
CA GLU A 14 0.48 7.06 -2.07
C GLU A 14 1.39 6.08 -2.84
N MET A 15 1.61 6.36 -4.14
CA MET A 15 2.45 5.51 -5.00
C MET A 15 3.92 5.46 -4.58
N SER A 16 4.43 6.55 -4.00
CA SER A 16 5.78 6.64 -3.43
C SER A 16 5.99 5.65 -2.28
N GLU A 17 5.05 5.59 -1.35
CA GLU A 17 5.07 4.66 -0.22
C GLU A 17 4.92 3.20 -0.68
N LEU A 18 4.03 2.95 -1.64
CA LEU A 18 3.86 1.62 -2.24
C LEU A 18 5.16 1.10 -2.88
N LYS A 19 5.87 1.97 -3.60
CA LYS A 19 7.16 1.65 -4.22
C LYS A 19 8.21 1.34 -3.15
N ARG A 20 8.32 2.18 -2.12
CA ARG A 20 9.24 1.99 -1.00
C ARG A 20 9.04 0.64 -0.31
N GLN A 21 7.79 0.30 0.01
CA GLN A 21 7.45 -0.97 0.67
C GLN A 21 7.73 -2.19 -0.22
N THR A 22 7.52 -2.06 -1.52
CA THR A 22 7.82 -3.12 -2.48
C THR A 22 9.32 -3.36 -2.62
N GLU A 23 10.12 -2.30 -2.65
CA GLU A 23 11.59 -2.37 -2.70
C GLU A 23 12.17 -2.96 -1.41
N GLU A 24 11.64 -2.55 -0.25
CA GLU A 24 12.02 -3.11 1.05
C GLU A 24 11.68 -4.60 1.17
N ALA A 25 10.52 -5.03 0.64
CA ALA A 25 10.18 -6.44 0.60
C ALA A 25 11.13 -7.23 -0.33
N ARG A 26 11.46 -6.67 -1.49
CA ARG A 26 12.39 -7.29 -2.45
C ARG A 26 13.80 -7.42 -1.89
N SER A 27 14.30 -6.41 -1.16
CA SER A 27 15.62 -6.48 -0.52
C SER A 27 15.70 -7.55 0.57
N LYS A 28 14.56 -7.86 1.22
CA LYS A 28 14.40 -8.99 2.15
C LYS A 28 14.20 -10.35 1.45
N GLY A 29 14.36 -10.42 0.12
CA GLY A 29 14.18 -11.64 -0.68
C GLY A 29 12.72 -12.04 -0.91
N ILE A 30 11.75 -11.19 -0.55
CA ILE A 30 10.33 -11.47 -0.73
C ILE A 30 9.92 -11.11 -2.15
N LYS A 31 9.52 -12.10 -2.94
CA LYS A 31 8.97 -11.89 -4.28
C LYS A 31 7.51 -11.44 -4.21
N VAL A 32 7.29 -10.13 -4.16
CA VAL A 32 5.94 -9.53 -4.25
C VAL A 32 5.32 -9.88 -5.61
N LYS A 33 4.09 -10.43 -5.60
CA LYS A 33 3.40 -10.93 -6.82
C LYS A 33 2.12 -10.20 -7.19
N ALA A 34 1.48 -9.55 -6.23
CA ALA A 34 0.17 -8.91 -6.43
C ALA A 34 0.01 -7.72 -5.49
N LEU A 35 -0.86 -6.80 -5.90
CA LEU A 35 -1.37 -5.69 -5.10
C LEU A 35 -2.88 -5.90 -4.93
N VAL A 36 -3.37 -5.81 -3.70
CA VAL A 36 -4.80 -5.85 -3.40
C VAL A 36 -5.24 -4.42 -3.13
N VAL A 37 -6.31 -3.97 -3.78
CA VAL A 37 -6.93 -2.66 -3.56
C VAL A 37 -8.39 -2.90 -3.18
N ILE A 38 -8.87 -2.22 -2.13
CA ILE A 38 -10.26 -2.26 -1.70
C ILE A 38 -10.89 -0.91 -2.06
N ASN A 39 -11.92 -0.93 -2.90
CA ASN A 39 -12.60 0.26 -3.43
C ASN A 39 -14.12 -0.01 -3.65
N PRO A 40 -15.05 0.75 -3.04
CA PRO A 40 -14.82 1.79 -2.03
C PRO A 40 -14.08 1.25 -0.80
N GLY A 41 -13.39 2.13 -0.09
CA GLY A 41 -12.55 1.75 1.06
C GLY A 41 -13.33 1.04 2.16
N ASN A 42 -12.81 -0.07 2.67
CA ASN A 42 -13.37 -0.76 3.85
C ASN A 42 -12.22 -1.10 4.81
N PRO A 43 -12.19 -0.59 6.07
CA PRO A 43 -13.22 0.18 6.79
C PRO A 43 -13.16 1.71 6.58
N THR A 44 -12.26 2.19 5.73
CA THR A 44 -11.89 3.61 5.58
C THR A 44 -12.93 4.48 4.87
N GLY A 45 -13.82 3.89 4.06
CA GLY A 45 -14.93 4.58 3.42
C GLY A 45 -14.55 5.53 2.28
N GLN A 46 -13.33 5.43 1.73
CA GLN A 46 -12.92 6.23 0.56
C GLN A 46 -13.74 5.91 -0.70
#